data_AF-A0A7W9NER9-F1
#
_entry.id   AF-A0A7W9NER9-F1
#
_cell.length_a   1.000
_cell.length_b   1.000
_cell.length_c   1.000
_cell.angle_alpha   90.00
_cell.angle_beta   90.00
_cell.angle_gamma   90.00
#
_symmetry.space_group_name_H-M   'P 1'
#
loop_
_entity.id
_entity.type
_entity.pdbx_description
1 polymer ?
#
loop_
_entity_poly.entity_id
_entity_poly.type
_entity_poly.pdbx_seq_one_letter_code
_entity_poly.pdbx_strand_id
1 'polypeptide(L)'
;MTSSVRATAQNTVTITYDLTLPDKTEISGTETCTTGQNTGAPRYYRRRADGRDRRGRLQYFHMWDPDAQLFDWLANEVFEYYEADPDAYFDGAAGATGTITVVDDQGPCHSCRSVIAQFKREFPKVAITVKYATGDTNRATRAAGVGKGIYGYDKGAVHDGLGWWTKTL
;
A
#
# COMPACT_ATOMS: atom_id res chain seq x y z
N MET A 1 24.93 -15.64 -28.70
CA MET A 1 24.83 -14.61 -27.64
C MET A 1 23.39 -14.57 -27.16
N THR A 2 23.07 -15.36 -26.14
CA THR A 2 21.75 -15.38 -25.51
C THR A 2 21.64 -14.19 -24.56
N SER A 3 20.82 -13.21 -24.93
CA SER A 3 20.45 -12.10 -24.05
C SER A 3 19.64 -12.67 -22.89
N SER A 4 20.25 -12.79 -21.71
CA SER A 4 19.49 -13.09 -20.49
C SER A 4 18.69 -11.84 -20.15
N VAL A 5 17.38 -11.87 -20.43
CA VAL A 5 16.44 -10.91 -19.86
C VAL A 5 16.57 -11.05 -18.34
N ARG A 6 17.16 -10.04 -17.68
CA ARG A 6 17.18 -9.97 -16.20
C ARG A 6 15.73 -10.06 -15.74
N ALA A 7 15.36 -11.15 -15.07
CA ALA A 7 14.10 -11.21 -14.36
C ALA A 7 14.10 -10.07 -13.33
N THR A 8 13.28 -9.05 -13.55
CA THR A 8 12.88 -8.14 -12.48
C THR A 8 12.21 -8.99 -11.42
N ALA A 9 12.78 -9.02 -10.21
CA ALA A 9 12.22 -9.77 -9.09
C ALA A 9 10.73 -9.42 -8.93
N GLN A 10 9.87 -10.42 -9.04
CA GLN A 10 8.43 -10.25 -8.80
C GLN A 10 8.24 -9.84 -7.34
N ASN A 11 7.52 -8.74 -7.09
CA ASN A 11 7.06 -8.42 -5.75
C ASN A 11 5.66 -9.01 -5.54
N THR A 12 5.45 -9.70 -4.43
CA THR A 12 4.15 -10.18 -3.99
C THR A 12 3.79 -9.48 -2.70
N VAL A 13 2.56 -8.98 -2.64
CA VAL A 13 2.01 -8.32 -1.47
C VAL A 13 0.71 -8.98 -1.10
N THR A 14 0.51 -9.22 0.19
CA THR A 14 -0.75 -9.70 0.77
C THR A 14 -1.26 -8.67 1.76
N ILE A 15 -2.54 -8.32 1.67
CA ILE A 15 -3.24 -7.59 2.73
C ILE A 15 -4.25 -8.51 3.41
N THR A 16 -4.29 -8.46 4.73
CA THR A 16 -5.38 -9.01 5.54
C THR A 16 -6.02 -7.86 6.26
N TYR A 17 -7.34 -7.71 6.13
CA TYR A 17 -8.06 -6.57 6.69
C TYR A 17 -9.31 -7.04 7.42
N ASP A 18 -9.66 -6.26 8.44
CA ASP A 18 -10.88 -6.36 9.22
C ASP A 18 -11.28 -4.92 9.55
N LEU A 19 -12.36 -4.45 8.93
CA LEU A 19 -12.89 -3.10 9.05
C LEU A 19 -14.32 -3.17 9.58
N THR A 20 -14.63 -2.30 10.54
CA THR A 20 -15.99 -2.03 10.99
C THR A 20 -16.39 -0.62 10.57
N LEU A 21 -17.44 -0.51 9.77
CA LEU A 21 -18.01 0.77 9.34
C LEU A 21 -18.90 1.39 10.44
N PRO A 22 -19.26 2.69 10.33
CA PRO A 22 -20.05 3.37 11.36
C PRO A 22 -21.41 2.75 11.67
N ASP A 23 -22.03 2.13 10.67
CA ASP A 23 -23.30 1.40 10.76
C ASP A 23 -23.17 -0.02 11.30
N LYS A 24 -21.95 -0.42 11.74
CA LYS A 24 -21.58 -1.75 12.23
C LYS A 24 -21.45 -2.83 11.17
N THR A 25 -21.50 -2.47 9.88
CA THR A 25 -21.13 -3.43 8.84
C THR A 25 -19.65 -3.78 8.94
N GLU A 26 -19.35 -5.07 8.79
CA GLU A 26 -18.00 -5.61 8.79
C GLU A 26 -17.55 -5.91 7.36
N ILE A 27 -16.37 -5.42 6.99
CA ILE A 27 -15.68 -5.71 5.73
C ILE A 27 -14.36 -6.37 6.12
N SER A 28 -14.21 -7.66 5.81
CA SER A 28 -13.01 -8.43 6.15
C SER A 28 -12.61 -9.36 5.03
N GLY A 29 -11.30 -9.62 4.92
CA GLY A 29 -10.80 -10.46 3.86
C GLY A 29 -9.28 -10.54 3.82
N THR A 30 -8.79 -11.28 2.83
CA THR A 30 -7.37 -11.38 2.52
C THR A 30 -7.19 -11.38 1.02
N GLU A 31 -6.40 -10.44 0.53
CA GLU A 31 -6.14 -10.26 -0.90
C GLU A 31 -4.65 -10.29 -1.16
N THR A 32 -4.26 -10.85 -2.31
CA THR A 32 -2.85 -10.97 -2.71
C THR A 32 -2.67 -10.48 -4.13
N CYS A 33 -1.60 -9.71 -4.35
CA CYS A 33 -1.26 -9.15 -5.64
C CYS A 33 0.23 -9.37 -5.92
N THR A 34 0.55 -9.85 -7.14
CA THR A 34 1.94 -9.93 -7.62
C THR A 34 2.16 -8.91 -8.72
N THR A 35 3.38 -8.38 -8.79
CA THR A 35 3.82 -7.45 -9.83
C THR A 35 3.48 -7.98 -11.22
N GLY A 36 2.78 -7.17 -12.03
CA GLY A 36 2.43 -7.51 -13.41
C GLY A 36 1.20 -8.42 -13.58
N GLN A 37 0.57 -8.92 -12.51
CA GLN A 37 -0.63 -9.77 -12.60
C GLN A 37 -1.96 -8.98 -12.71
N ASN A 38 -1.90 -7.68 -12.98
CA ASN A 38 -3.02 -6.78 -12.69
C ASN A 38 -3.91 -6.44 -13.90
N THR A 39 -4.70 -7.41 -14.35
CA THR A 39 -5.92 -7.11 -15.10
C THR A 39 -7.05 -6.77 -14.13
N GLY A 40 -7.47 -5.50 -14.07
CA GLY A 40 -8.75 -5.12 -13.46
C GLY A 40 -8.72 -4.47 -12.07
N ALA A 41 -7.55 -4.12 -11.51
CA ALA A 41 -7.50 -3.35 -10.28
C ALA A 41 -8.36 -2.06 -10.40
N PRO A 42 -9.15 -1.71 -9.36
CA PRO A 42 -9.92 -0.48 -9.32
C PRO A 42 -9.07 0.76 -9.56
N ARG A 43 -9.72 1.92 -9.73
CA ARG A 43 -9.04 3.16 -10.15
C ARG A 43 -9.26 4.31 -9.17
N TYR A 44 -9.68 4.04 -7.95
CA TYR A 44 -10.09 5.03 -6.96
C TYR A 44 -8.95 6.05 -6.70
N TYR A 45 -7.71 5.58 -6.50
CA TYR A 45 -6.52 6.42 -6.33
C TYR A 45 -5.80 6.77 -7.64
N ARG A 46 -6.15 6.16 -8.79
CA ARG A 46 -5.42 6.28 -10.07
C ARG A 46 -5.30 7.72 -10.64
N ARG A 47 -6.10 8.67 -10.14
CA ARG A 47 -6.03 10.11 -10.49
C ARG A 47 -5.90 11.02 -9.28
N ARG A 48 -5.69 10.46 -8.09
CA ARG A 48 -5.34 11.21 -6.89
C ARG A 48 -3.83 11.31 -6.83
N ALA A 49 -3.34 12.51 -6.54
CA ALA A 49 -1.90 12.75 -6.58
C ALA A 49 -1.24 12.14 -5.34
N ASP A 50 -0.15 11.40 -5.54
CA ASP A 50 0.71 10.82 -4.50
C ASP A 50 1.44 11.86 -3.66
N GLY A 51 1.33 13.13 -4.06
CA GLY A 51 1.94 14.28 -3.45
C GLY A 51 2.30 15.33 -4.50
N ARG A 52 3.16 16.25 -4.09
CA ARG A 52 3.73 17.28 -4.96
C ARG A 52 5.25 17.13 -4.99
N ASP A 53 5.83 17.32 -6.16
CA ASP A 53 7.28 17.41 -6.30
C ASP A 53 7.83 18.69 -5.66
N ARG A 54 9.16 18.87 -5.65
CA ARG A 54 9.82 20.09 -5.13
C ARG A 54 9.40 21.39 -5.84
N ARG A 55 8.69 21.29 -6.98
CA ARG A 55 8.14 22.42 -7.76
C ARG A 55 6.62 22.52 -7.63
N GLY A 56 6.02 21.78 -6.70
CA GLY A 56 4.57 21.79 -6.47
C GLY A 56 3.74 20.97 -7.47
N ARG A 57 4.36 20.26 -8.41
CA ARG A 57 3.63 19.49 -9.44
C ARG A 57 3.11 18.19 -8.86
N LEU A 58 1.84 17.89 -9.16
CA LEU A 58 1.21 16.64 -8.76
C LEU A 58 1.98 15.44 -9.33
N GLN A 59 2.22 14.45 -8.48
CA GLN A 59 2.89 13.22 -8.83
C GLN A 59 1.88 12.06 -8.87
N TYR A 60 1.99 11.19 -9.87
CA TYR A 60 1.09 10.04 -10.10
C TYR A 60 1.95 8.85 -10.49
N PHE A 61 2.62 8.27 -9.52
CA PHE A 61 3.63 7.25 -9.72
C PHE A 61 3.10 5.89 -9.26
N HIS A 62 3.06 4.95 -10.19
CA HIS A 62 2.93 3.50 -9.95
C HIS A 62 1.54 2.98 -9.52
N MET A 63 0.57 3.15 -10.42
CA MET A 63 -0.71 2.40 -10.45
C MET A 63 -0.57 0.90 -10.72
N TRP A 64 0.66 0.39 -10.82
CA TRP A 64 0.98 -0.99 -11.22
C TRP A 64 1.73 -1.76 -10.13
N ASP A 65 2.03 -1.11 -9.01
CA ASP A 65 2.69 -1.75 -7.88
C ASP A 65 1.64 -2.47 -7.02
N PRO A 66 1.96 -3.66 -6.48
CA PRO A 66 0.99 -4.46 -5.73
C PRO A 66 0.38 -3.76 -4.51
N ASP A 67 1.17 -3.07 -3.67
CA ASP A 67 0.64 -2.39 -2.48
C ASP A 67 -0.40 -1.34 -2.86
N ALA A 68 -0.05 -0.47 -3.81
CA ALA A 68 -0.91 0.61 -4.25
C ALA A 68 -2.26 0.07 -4.74
N GLN A 69 -2.24 -1.08 -5.43
CA GLN A 69 -3.45 -1.68 -5.97
C GLN A 69 -4.31 -2.39 -4.95
N LEU A 70 -3.70 -3.04 -3.95
CA LEU A 70 -4.47 -3.65 -2.87
C LEU A 70 -5.17 -2.58 -2.02
N PHE A 71 -4.51 -1.45 -1.76
CA PHE A 71 -5.16 -0.30 -1.10
C PHE A 71 -6.20 0.39 -1.99
N ASP A 72 -5.97 0.48 -3.31
CA ASP A 72 -6.97 0.98 -4.27
C ASP A 72 -8.20 0.08 -4.33
N TRP A 73 -7.98 -1.24 -4.30
CA TRP A 73 -9.04 -2.23 -4.25
C TRP A 73 -9.87 -2.12 -2.97
N LEU A 74 -9.22 -2.05 -1.80
CA LEU A 74 -9.92 -1.95 -0.52
C LEU A 74 -10.71 -0.63 -0.40
N ALA A 75 -10.13 0.49 -0.85
CA ALA A 75 -10.86 1.76 -0.90
C ALA A 75 -12.07 1.67 -1.84
N ASN A 76 -11.94 0.99 -2.98
CA ASN A 76 -13.05 0.77 -3.89
C ASN A 76 -14.14 -0.13 -3.30
N GLU A 77 -13.78 -1.16 -2.54
CA GLU A 77 -14.75 -2.02 -1.85
C GLU A 77 -15.64 -1.20 -0.89
N VAL A 78 -15.02 -0.33 -0.08
CA VAL A 78 -15.76 0.58 0.81
C VAL A 78 -16.56 1.61 -0.01
N PHE A 79 -16.01 2.10 -1.12
CA PHE A 79 -16.70 3.06 -1.99
C PHE A 79 -17.96 2.46 -2.65
N GLU A 80 -17.88 1.22 -3.15
CA GLU A 80 -19.02 0.50 -3.72
C GLU A 80 -20.05 0.11 -2.65
N TYR A 81 -19.61 -0.18 -1.41
CA TYR A 81 -20.52 -0.38 -0.29
C TYR A 81 -21.43 0.84 -0.07
N TYR A 82 -20.87 2.04 -0.20
CA TYR A 82 -21.63 3.30 -0.16
C TYR A 82 -22.25 3.67 -1.52
N GLU A 83 -22.51 2.70 -2.39
CA GLU A 83 -23.13 2.89 -3.71
C GLU A 83 -22.41 3.92 -4.59
N ALA A 84 -21.09 4.02 -4.46
CA ALA A 84 -20.26 5.01 -5.13
C ALA A 84 -20.63 6.48 -4.82
N ASP A 85 -21.26 6.74 -3.67
CA ASP A 85 -21.50 8.09 -3.14
C ASP A 85 -20.23 8.61 -2.45
N PRO A 86 -19.62 9.70 -2.96
CA PRO A 86 -18.40 10.26 -2.37
C PRO A 86 -18.59 10.78 -0.94
N ASP A 87 -19.71 11.41 -0.64
CA ASP A 87 -19.93 12.04 0.67
C ASP A 87 -20.15 10.95 1.72
N ALA A 88 -20.98 9.95 1.41
CA ALA A 88 -21.19 8.79 2.27
C ALA A 88 -19.90 7.99 2.48
N TYR A 89 -19.07 7.84 1.43
CA TYR A 89 -17.76 7.20 1.55
C TYR A 89 -16.85 7.94 2.52
N PHE A 90 -16.70 9.27 2.41
CA PHE A 90 -15.77 10.01 3.25
C PHE A 90 -16.22 10.06 4.72
N ASP A 91 -17.52 10.19 4.96
CA ASP A 91 -18.08 10.10 6.31
C ASP A 91 -17.91 8.69 6.90
N GLY A 92 -18.17 7.68 6.08
CA GLY A 92 -17.97 6.27 6.40
C GLY A 92 -16.51 5.95 6.77
N ALA A 93 -15.58 6.30 5.89
CA ALA A 93 -14.15 6.08 6.06
C ALA A 93 -13.59 6.79 7.30
N ALA A 94 -13.99 8.05 7.54
CA ALA A 94 -13.57 8.81 8.72
C ALA A 94 -14.07 8.17 10.03
N GLY A 95 -15.23 7.51 9.98
CA GLY A 95 -15.85 6.81 11.09
C GLY A 95 -15.33 5.37 11.30
N ALA A 96 -14.85 4.72 10.23
CA ALA A 96 -14.47 3.32 10.23
C ALA A 96 -13.29 3.00 11.16
N THR A 97 -13.34 1.83 11.80
CA THR A 97 -12.30 1.31 12.70
C THR A 97 -11.84 -0.07 12.24
N GLY A 98 -10.73 -0.56 12.76
CA GLY A 98 -10.28 -1.92 12.47
C GLY A 98 -8.78 -2.01 12.25
N THR A 99 -8.36 -3.07 11.57
CA THR A 99 -6.94 -3.35 11.32
C THR A 99 -6.68 -3.76 9.89
N ILE A 100 -5.52 -3.38 9.38
CA ILE A 100 -4.98 -3.85 8.11
C ILE A 100 -3.55 -4.32 8.37
N THR A 101 -3.26 -5.56 8.02
CA THR A 101 -1.91 -6.12 8.01
C THR A 101 -1.46 -6.29 6.58
N VAL A 102 -0.31 -5.71 6.23
CA VAL A 102 0.32 -5.82 4.91
C VAL A 102 1.59 -6.65 5.07
N VAL A 103 1.75 -7.67 4.23
CA VAL A 103 3.00 -8.43 4.10
C VAL A 103 3.53 -8.22 2.69
N ASP A 104 4.71 -7.61 2.58
CA ASP A 104 5.34 -7.23 1.32
C ASP A 104 6.77 -7.78 1.24
N ASP A 105 7.06 -8.58 0.21
CA ASP A 105 8.34 -9.26 0.07
C ASP A 105 9.52 -8.32 -0.22
N GLN A 106 9.28 -7.09 -0.67
CA GLN A 106 10.33 -6.09 -0.97
C GLN A 106 10.22 -4.82 -0.13
N GLY A 107 9.02 -4.52 0.36
CA GLY A 107 8.67 -3.30 1.07
C GLY A 107 8.16 -2.20 0.13
N PRO A 108 7.26 -1.33 0.61
CA PRO A 108 6.55 -0.43 -0.28
C PRO A 108 7.51 0.61 -0.85
N CYS A 109 7.44 0.86 -2.16
CA CYS A 109 8.23 1.91 -2.80
C CYS A 109 7.75 3.31 -2.36
N HIS A 110 8.39 4.38 -2.87
CA HIS A 110 8.01 5.75 -2.51
C HIS A 110 6.52 6.05 -2.74
N SER A 111 5.95 5.66 -3.89
CA SER A 111 4.55 5.94 -4.17
C SER A 111 3.57 4.99 -3.47
N CYS A 112 3.93 3.71 -3.30
CA CYS A 112 3.15 2.79 -2.46
C CYS A 112 2.96 3.39 -1.06
N ARG A 113 4.03 3.93 -0.46
CA ARG A 113 3.93 4.64 0.82
C ARG A 113 3.00 5.86 0.75
N SER A 114 2.99 6.60 -0.35
CA SER A 114 2.06 7.72 -0.55
C SER A 114 0.60 7.27 -0.64
N VAL A 115 0.30 6.14 -1.29
CA VAL A 115 -1.06 5.57 -1.36
C VAL A 115 -1.50 5.07 0.02
N ILE A 116 -0.64 4.31 0.71
CA ILE A 116 -0.92 3.85 2.09
C ILE A 116 -1.17 5.05 3.01
N ALA A 117 -0.39 6.12 2.87
CA ALA A 117 -0.58 7.35 3.63
C ALA A 117 -1.86 8.11 3.23
N GLN A 118 -2.30 8.05 1.97
CA GLN A 118 -3.59 8.59 1.54
C GLN A 118 -4.74 7.82 2.19
N PHE A 119 -4.72 6.48 2.07
CA PHE A 119 -5.70 5.62 2.71
C PHE A 119 -5.76 5.88 4.22
N LYS A 120 -4.61 5.96 4.91
CA LYS A 120 -4.56 6.25 6.34
C LYS A 120 -5.19 7.61 6.71
N ARG A 121 -5.12 8.61 5.84
CA ARG A 121 -5.79 9.91 6.07
C ARG A 121 -7.30 9.81 5.91
N GLU A 122 -7.78 8.99 4.98
CA GLU A 122 -9.21 8.74 4.76
C GLU A 122 -9.79 7.85 5.87
N PHE A 123 -9.02 6.89 6.38
CA PHE A 123 -9.36 5.95 7.44
C PHE A 123 -8.53 6.19 8.72
N PRO A 124 -8.70 7.34 9.41
CA PRO A 124 -7.80 7.76 10.48
C PRO A 124 -7.79 6.83 11.70
N LYS A 125 -8.87 6.08 11.94
CA LYS A 125 -9.00 5.18 13.10
C LYS A 125 -8.67 3.71 12.80
N VAL A 126 -8.40 3.38 11.54
CA VAL A 126 -7.95 2.03 11.15
C VAL A 126 -6.45 1.92 11.41
N ALA A 127 -6.02 0.89 12.14
CA ALA A 127 -4.61 0.64 12.38
C ALA A 127 -4.00 -0.13 11.21
N ILE A 128 -2.90 0.38 10.63
CA ILE A 128 -2.24 -0.27 9.49
C ILE A 128 -0.85 -0.73 9.94
N THR A 129 -0.58 -2.02 9.82
CA THR A 129 0.73 -2.62 10.10
C THR A 129 1.33 -3.16 8.81
N VAL A 130 2.47 -2.64 8.39
CA VAL A 130 3.21 -3.09 7.21
C VAL A 130 4.44 -3.85 7.65
N LYS A 131 4.48 -5.15 7.33
CA LYS A 131 5.61 -6.05 7.52
C LYS A 131 6.27 -6.30 6.16
N TYR A 132 7.58 -6.11 6.08
CA TYR A 132 8.29 -6.27 4.82
C TYR A 132 9.72 -6.76 4.98
N ALA A 133 10.20 -7.55 4.01
CA ALA A 133 11.58 -7.99 3.96
C ALA A 133 12.41 -6.95 3.17
N THR A 134 13.47 -6.42 3.76
CA THR A 134 14.43 -5.61 2.99
C THR A 134 15.47 -6.53 2.37
N GLY A 135 15.16 -7.16 1.25
CA GLY A 135 16.14 -8.02 0.58
C GLY A 135 15.73 -8.40 -0.82
N ASP A 136 15.84 -7.48 -1.78
CA ASP A 136 16.01 -7.92 -3.17
C ASP A 136 17.38 -8.61 -3.25
N THR A 137 17.40 -9.93 -3.47
CA THR A 137 18.66 -10.68 -3.67
C THR A 137 19.50 -10.14 -4.83
N ASN A 138 18.90 -9.32 -5.71
CA ASN A 138 19.54 -8.68 -6.86
C ASN A 138 19.80 -7.17 -6.69
N ARG A 139 19.42 -6.54 -5.57
CA ARG A 139 19.69 -5.11 -5.29
C ARG A 139 20.04 -4.91 -3.82
N ALA A 140 21.17 -4.24 -3.56
CA ALA A 140 21.56 -3.89 -2.20
C ALA A 140 20.47 -3.04 -1.52
N THR A 141 19.74 -3.65 -0.59
CA THR A 141 18.75 -2.98 0.26
C THR A 141 19.49 -2.31 1.41
N ARG A 142 19.36 -0.99 1.51
CA ARG A 142 19.68 -0.24 2.72
C ARG A 142 18.38 0.08 3.42
N ALA A 143 18.39 0.18 4.75
CA ALA A 143 17.29 0.79 5.48
C ALA A 143 16.93 2.12 4.81
N ALA A 144 15.64 2.42 4.67
CA ALA A 144 15.24 3.71 4.13
C ALA A 144 15.87 4.82 5.00
N GLY A 145 16.47 5.84 4.37
CA GLY A 145 17.13 6.96 5.06
C GLY A 145 18.67 6.98 5.06
N VAL A 146 19.37 5.88 4.70
CA VAL A 146 20.86 5.85 4.65
C VAL A 146 21.42 6.26 3.26
N GLY A 147 20.70 7.14 2.56
CA GLY A 147 20.81 7.37 1.10
C GLY A 147 19.87 6.44 0.31
N LYS A 148 19.45 6.87 -0.90
CA LYS A 148 18.39 6.27 -1.77
C LYS A 148 18.00 4.82 -1.41
N GLY A 149 17.13 4.65 -0.42
CA GLY A 149 16.40 3.41 -0.15
C GLY A 149 15.16 3.43 -1.02
N ILE A 150 15.07 2.49 -1.97
CA ILE A 150 14.01 2.49 -3.00
C ILE A 150 12.69 1.95 -2.42
N TYR A 151 12.76 1.12 -1.37
CA TYR A 151 11.65 0.33 -0.81
C TYR A 151 11.68 0.33 0.74
N GLY A 152 10.52 0.17 1.37
CA GLY A 152 10.36 0.11 2.84
C GLY A 152 10.20 1.47 3.55
N TYR A 153 9.98 1.43 4.86
CA TYR A 153 9.83 2.62 5.74
C TYR A 153 11.12 2.92 6.51
N ASP A 154 11.41 4.21 6.70
CA ASP A 154 12.58 4.69 7.43
C ASP A 154 12.27 4.97 8.90
N LYS A 155 11.26 5.81 9.17
CA LYS A 155 10.98 6.32 10.50
C LYS A 155 9.97 5.46 11.24
N GLY A 156 10.39 4.92 12.38
CA GLY A 156 9.53 4.14 13.28
C GLY A 156 9.15 2.77 12.73
N ALA A 157 9.91 2.26 11.75
CA ALA A 157 9.92 0.83 11.44
C ALA A 157 10.89 0.12 12.39
N VAL A 158 10.52 -1.07 12.85
CA VAL A 158 11.31 -1.89 13.78
C VAL A 158 11.74 -3.16 13.05
N HIS A 159 13.03 -3.47 13.07
CA HIS A 159 13.56 -4.73 12.55
C HIS A 159 13.41 -5.83 13.60
N ASP A 160 12.89 -6.99 13.21
CA ASP A 160 12.62 -8.10 14.12
C ASP A 160 13.84 -9.01 14.41
N GLY A 161 14.96 -8.75 13.74
CA GLY A 161 16.18 -9.56 13.85
C GLY A 161 16.17 -10.82 12.98
N LEU A 162 15.07 -11.11 12.31
CA LEU A 162 14.85 -12.26 11.41
C LEU A 162 14.76 -11.84 9.94
N GLY A 163 15.18 -10.62 9.62
CA GLY A 163 15.22 -10.09 8.25
C GLY A 163 13.94 -9.33 7.85
N TRP A 164 13.00 -9.13 8.77
CA TRP A 164 11.79 -8.37 8.52
C TRP A 164 11.77 -7.04 9.27
N TRP A 165 11.12 -6.08 8.65
CA TRP A 165 10.81 -4.78 9.21
C TRP A 165 9.32 -4.65 9.38
N THR A 166 8.89 -4.05 10.48
CA THR A 166 7.48 -3.79 10.78
C THR A 166 7.26 -2.32 11.05
N LYS A 167 6.23 -1.72 10.43
CA LYS A 167 5.81 -0.34 10.64
C LYS A 167 4.32 -0.29 10.93
N THR A 168 3.93 0.37 12.02
CA THR A 168 2.51 0.69 12.30
C THR A 168 2.25 2.19 12.05
N LEU A 169 1.10 2.49 11.42
CA LEU A 169 0.65 3.83 11.01
C LEU A 169 -0.64 4.27 11.73
#